data_AF-A0A067NEC9-F1
#
_entry.id   AF-A0A067NEC9-F1
#
_cell.length_a   1.000
_cell.length_b   1.000
_cell.length_c   1.000
_cell.angle_alpha   90.00
_cell.angle_beta   90.00
_cell.angle_gamma   90.00
#
_symmetry.space_group_name_H-M   'P 1'
#
loop_
_entity.id
_entity.type
_entity.pdbx_description
1 polymer ?
#
loop_
_entity_poly.entity_id
_entity_poly.type
_entity_poly.pdbx_seq_one_letter_code
_entity_poly.pdbx_strand_id
1 'polypeptide(L)'
;MMVAPGGGGNRNAKNLPMDADGREWSNGLCDCCSDAGTCILAWCCPCIVYAQNKQRYEHLALKGIPDPERGGSGCNGDCFVHGCITACFGVGWVLQIGSRGNIRNRYSIKGGGCGDCLTSCFCTPCGLTQESRELELEEASIRV
;
A
#
# COMPACT_ATOMS: atom_id res chain seq x y z
N MET A 1 -0.63 9.56 -13.45
CA MET A 1 -1.09 10.79 -12.79
C MET A 1 -0.09 11.12 -11.69
N MET A 2 0.66 12.21 -11.82
CA MET A 2 1.47 12.72 -10.70
C MET A 2 0.53 13.49 -9.78
N VAL A 3 0.19 12.90 -8.63
CA VAL A 3 -0.62 13.59 -7.62
C VAL A 3 0.27 14.65 -6.98
N ALA A 4 -0.19 15.90 -7.00
CA ALA A 4 0.50 17.06 -6.42
C ALA A 4 0.90 16.80 -4.95
N PRO A 5 1.93 17.48 -4.42
CA PRO A 5 2.33 17.33 -3.03
C PRO A 5 1.32 18.06 -2.13
N GLY A 6 0.15 17.46 -1.91
CA GLY A 6 -0.70 17.80 -0.78
C GLY A 6 0.06 17.48 0.51
N GLY A 7 -0.16 18.30 1.54
CA GLY A 7 0.34 18.06 2.90
C GLY A 7 0.00 16.65 3.40
N GLY A 8 0.59 16.23 4.52
CA GLY A 8 0.41 14.89 5.06
C GLY A 8 1.12 14.70 6.38
N GLY A 9 1.00 13.51 6.94
CA GLY A 9 1.63 13.13 8.20
C GLY A 9 3.13 12.96 8.09
N ASN A 10 3.75 12.51 9.18
CA ASN A 10 5.13 12.07 9.17
C ASN A 10 5.29 10.83 8.27
N ARG A 11 5.92 11.04 7.11
CA ARG A 11 6.22 10.01 6.10
C ARG A 11 7.34 9.05 6.51
N ASN A 12 7.97 9.29 7.66
CA ASN A 12 8.96 8.41 8.30
C ASN A 12 8.69 8.34 9.81
N ALA A 13 7.50 7.88 10.20
CA ALA A 13 7.06 7.84 11.60
C ALA A 13 8.02 7.07 12.54
N LYS A 14 8.76 6.08 12.02
CA LYS A 14 9.74 5.30 12.78
C LYS A 14 11.15 5.93 12.84
N ASN A 15 11.35 7.10 12.23
CA ASN A 15 12.66 7.78 12.14
C ASN A 15 13.78 6.87 11.61
N LEU A 16 13.47 6.09 10.58
CA LEU A 16 14.47 5.22 9.93
C LEU A 16 15.56 6.05 9.25
N PRO A 17 16.81 5.56 9.22
CA PRO A 17 17.88 6.21 8.48
C PRO A 17 17.54 6.30 6.99
N MET A 18 17.89 7.42 6.37
CA MET A 18 17.74 7.67 4.95
C MET A 18 19.12 7.56 4.29
N ASP A 19 19.27 6.61 3.37
CA ASP A 19 20.45 6.52 2.51
C ASP A 19 20.27 7.42 1.28
N ALA A 20 21.28 7.50 0.41
CA ALA A 20 21.20 8.25 -0.85
C ALA A 20 20.04 7.78 -1.76
N ASP A 21 19.67 6.50 -1.68
CA ASP A 21 18.59 5.88 -2.45
C ASP A 21 17.23 5.85 -1.71
N GLY A 22 17.15 6.46 -0.51
CA GLY A 22 15.98 6.44 0.37
C GLY A 22 16.11 5.49 1.57
N ARG A 23 15.01 5.25 2.29
CA ARG A 23 14.96 4.35 3.46
C ARG A 23 14.43 2.96 3.13
N GLU A 24 14.54 2.05 4.08
CA GLU A 24 13.86 0.75 4.01
C GLU A 24 12.37 0.86 4.36
N TRP A 25 11.62 -0.20 4.02
CA TRP A 25 10.24 -0.37 4.48
C TRP A 25 10.19 -0.38 6.01
N SER A 26 9.13 0.19 6.59
CA SER A 26 9.01 0.26 8.05
C SER A 26 8.84 -1.12 8.71
N ASN A 27 8.33 -2.09 7.96
CA ASN A 27 8.15 -3.47 8.39
C ASN A 27 8.65 -4.41 7.29
N GLY A 28 9.19 -5.57 7.67
CA GLY A 28 9.65 -6.58 6.73
C GLY A 28 8.49 -7.25 5.98
N LEU A 29 8.76 -7.79 4.78
CA LEU A 29 7.72 -8.41 3.95
C LEU A 29 7.09 -9.63 4.64
N CYS A 30 7.90 -10.47 5.30
CA CYS A 30 7.44 -11.65 6.01
C CYS A 30 6.93 -11.37 7.43
N ASP A 31 6.90 -10.10 7.86
CA ASP A 31 6.30 -9.67 9.13
C ASP A 31 4.78 -9.45 9.00
N CYS A 32 4.14 -10.09 8.01
CA CYS A 32 2.69 -9.99 7.80
C CYS A 32 1.88 -10.65 8.92
N CYS A 33 2.46 -11.57 9.69
CA CYS A 33 1.81 -12.18 10.87
C CYS A 33 1.57 -11.17 12.01
N SER A 34 2.32 -10.06 12.05
CA SER A 34 2.08 -8.97 13.01
C SER A 34 0.79 -8.17 12.69
N ASP A 35 0.24 -8.35 11.49
CA ASP A 35 -1.12 -7.94 11.10
C ASP A 35 -1.81 -9.09 10.36
N ALA A 36 -2.02 -10.19 11.11
CA ALA A 36 -2.61 -11.41 10.57
C ALA A 36 -4.01 -11.18 9.97
N GLY A 37 -4.78 -10.22 10.50
CA GLY A 37 -6.11 -9.89 9.99
C GLY A 37 -6.05 -9.38 8.54
N THR A 38 -5.23 -8.36 8.29
CA THR A 38 -5.02 -7.84 6.93
C THR A 38 -4.39 -8.89 6.03
N CYS A 39 -3.43 -9.68 6.53
CA CYS A 39 -2.77 -10.72 5.74
C CYS A 39 -3.75 -11.83 5.30
N ILE A 40 -4.65 -12.27 6.18
CA ILE A 40 -5.68 -13.27 5.86
C ILE A 40 -6.68 -12.68 4.86
N LEU A 41 -7.12 -11.44 5.07
CA LEU A 41 -8.02 -10.78 4.13
C LEU A 41 -7.37 -10.61 2.75
N ALA A 42 -6.09 -10.27 2.71
CA ALA A 42 -5.33 -10.14 1.46
C ALA A 42 -5.10 -11.50 0.78
N TRP A 43 -5.05 -12.59 1.55
CA TRP A 43 -5.00 -13.95 1.00
C TRP A 43 -6.33 -14.37 0.39
N CYS A 44 -7.44 -14.15 1.10
CA CYS A 44 -8.78 -14.55 0.64
C CYS A 44 -9.32 -13.64 -0.46
N CYS A 45 -9.12 -12.33 -0.32
CA CYS A 45 -9.67 -11.27 -1.16
C CYS A 45 -8.64 -10.15 -1.40
N PRO A 46 -7.56 -10.39 -2.17
CA PRO A 46 -6.52 -9.39 -2.41
C PRO A 46 -7.05 -8.10 -3.05
N CYS A 47 -8.10 -8.19 -3.88
CA CYS A 47 -8.74 -7.04 -4.51
C CYS A 47 -9.33 -6.03 -3.50
N ILE A 48 -9.86 -6.52 -2.37
CA ILE A 48 -10.45 -5.68 -1.32
C ILE A 48 -9.34 -4.89 -0.63
N VAL A 49 -8.28 -5.56 -0.19
CA VAL A 49 -7.15 -4.91 0.50
C VAL A 49 -6.42 -3.94 -0.44
N TYR A 50 -6.25 -4.33 -1.72
CA TYR A 50 -5.73 -3.43 -2.75
C TYR A 50 -6.58 -2.15 -2.87
N ALA A 51 -7.91 -2.29 -2.97
CA ALA A 51 -8.81 -1.15 -3.09
C ALA A 51 -8.81 -0.27 -1.84
N GLN A 52 -8.76 -0.86 -0.64
CA GLN A 52 -8.63 -0.12 0.63
C GLN A 52 -7.33 0.67 0.68
N ASN A 53 -6.19 0.04 0.38
CA ASN A 53 -4.89 0.70 0.36
C ASN A 53 -4.85 1.83 -0.65
N LYS A 54 -5.36 1.59 -1.86
CA LYS A 54 -5.42 2.61 -2.91
C LYS A 54 -6.28 3.80 -2.49
N GLN A 55 -7.48 3.57 -1.95
CA GLN A 55 -8.36 4.64 -1.48
C GLN A 55 -7.69 5.46 -0.37
N ARG A 56 -7.11 4.80 0.63
CA ARG A 56 -6.36 5.46 1.72
C ARG A 56 -5.20 6.30 1.20
N TYR A 57 -4.40 5.72 0.31
CA TYR A 57 -3.29 6.41 -0.35
C TYR A 57 -3.75 7.65 -1.12
N GLU A 58 -4.78 7.53 -1.95
CA GLU A 58 -5.30 8.64 -2.74
C GLU A 58 -5.90 9.73 -1.86
N HIS A 59 -6.61 9.37 -0.79
CA HIS A 59 -7.14 10.33 0.18
C HIS A 59 -6.01 11.11 0.87
N LEU A 60 -4.96 10.40 1.32
CA LEU A 60 -3.75 11.03 1.88
C LEU A 60 -3.02 11.88 0.86
N ALA A 61 -3.00 11.50 -0.41
CA ALA A 61 -2.31 12.26 -1.46
C ALA A 61 -3.06 13.53 -1.88
N LEU A 62 -4.38 13.49 -1.90
CA LEU A 62 -5.21 14.62 -2.34
C LEU A 62 -5.53 15.58 -1.20
N LYS A 63 -5.87 15.06 -0.01
CA LYS A 63 -6.40 15.86 1.10
C LYS A 63 -5.43 16.01 2.26
N GLY A 64 -4.40 15.16 2.34
CA GLY A 64 -3.42 15.21 3.41
C GLY A 64 -3.92 14.82 4.79
N ILE A 65 -5.13 14.25 4.87
CA ILE A 65 -5.75 13.77 6.10
C ILE A 65 -6.11 12.28 5.95
N PRO A 66 -6.15 11.51 7.05
CA PRO A 66 -6.57 10.12 7.02
C PRO A 66 -7.97 9.96 6.41
N ASP A 67 -8.18 8.88 5.66
CA ASP A 67 -9.51 8.51 5.18
C ASP A 67 -10.42 8.21 6.40
N PRO A 68 -11.62 8.81 6.49
CA PRO A 68 -12.50 8.65 7.65
C PRO A 68 -13.04 7.22 7.80
N GLU A 69 -13.16 6.46 6.71
CA GLU A 69 -13.62 5.08 6.69
C GLU A 69 -12.47 4.07 6.62
N ARG A 70 -11.21 4.54 6.64
CA ARG A 70 -10.00 3.72 6.58
C ARG A 70 -10.00 2.75 5.38
N GLY A 71 -10.47 3.24 4.22
CA GLY A 71 -10.62 2.45 3.00
C GLY A 71 -11.99 1.79 2.84
N GLY A 72 -12.90 2.00 3.79
CA GLY A 72 -14.28 1.54 3.75
C GLY A 72 -14.41 0.02 3.58
N SER A 73 -15.46 -0.41 2.88
CA SER A 73 -15.69 -1.83 2.60
C SER A 73 -14.63 -2.45 1.67
N GLY A 74 -13.84 -1.62 0.98
CA GLY A 74 -12.96 -2.04 -0.11
C GLY A 74 -13.68 -2.57 -1.35
N CYS A 75 -15.00 -2.80 -1.30
CA CYS A 75 -15.81 -3.29 -2.42
C CYS A 75 -16.27 -2.12 -3.30
N ASN A 76 -15.31 -1.47 -3.97
CA ASN A 76 -15.54 -0.33 -4.86
C ASN A 76 -15.10 -0.65 -6.31
N GLY A 77 -15.10 0.37 -7.17
CA GLY A 77 -14.69 0.21 -8.57
C GLY A 77 -13.27 -0.35 -8.76
N ASP A 78 -12.33 -0.02 -7.88
CA ASP A 78 -10.97 -0.54 -7.94
C ASP A 78 -10.90 -2.03 -7.59
N CYS A 79 -11.71 -2.48 -6.62
CA CYS A 79 -11.86 -3.90 -6.33
C CYS A 79 -12.48 -4.65 -7.51
N PHE A 80 -13.49 -4.07 -8.18
CA PHE A 80 -14.08 -4.66 -9.37
C PHE A 80 -13.07 -4.78 -10.52
N VAL A 81 -12.31 -3.71 -10.81
CA VAL A 81 -11.27 -3.72 -11.86
C VAL A 81 -10.20 -4.76 -11.54
N HIS A 82 -9.68 -4.77 -10.31
CA HIS A 82 -8.68 -5.75 -9.89
C HIS A 82 -9.23 -7.18 -9.96
N GLY A 83 -10.46 -7.40 -9.48
CA GLY A 83 -11.14 -8.69 -9.51
C GLY A 83 -11.35 -9.20 -10.93
N CYS A 84 -11.85 -8.34 -11.83
CA CYS A 84 -12.04 -8.66 -13.24
C CYS A 84 -10.73 -8.99 -13.95
N ILE A 85 -9.65 -8.23 -13.74
CA ILE A 85 -8.34 -8.54 -14.35
C ILE A 85 -7.80 -9.86 -13.81
N THR A 86 -7.98 -10.12 -12.51
CA THR A 86 -7.58 -11.40 -11.90
C THR A 86 -8.39 -12.56 -12.48
N ALA A 87 -9.70 -12.42 -12.62
CA ALA A 87 -10.58 -13.47 -13.13
C ALA A 87 -10.39 -13.74 -14.64
N CYS A 88 -10.20 -12.69 -15.45
CA CYS A 88 -10.07 -12.81 -16.89
C CYS A 88 -8.66 -13.22 -17.35
N PHE A 89 -7.62 -12.78 -16.64
CA PHE A 89 -6.23 -12.92 -17.12
C PHE A 89 -5.25 -13.49 -16.08
N GLY A 90 -5.65 -13.66 -14.82
CA GLY A 90 -4.77 -14.13 -13.75
C GLY A 90 -3.66 -13.16 -13.34
N VAL A 91 -3.65 -11.92 -13.87
CA VAL A 91 -2.58 -10.93 -13.68
C VAL A 91 -3.01 -9.69 -12.88
N GLY A 92 -3.96 -9.83 -11.97
CA GLY A 92 -4.41 -8.71 -11.12
C GLY A 92 -3.28 -8.06 -10.31
N TRP A 93 -2.29 -8.86 -9.92
CA TRP A 93 -1.07 -8.42 -9.22
C TRP A 93 -0.29 -7.32 -9.97
N VAL A 94 -0.47 -7.14 -11.28
CA VAL A 94 0.17 -6.06 -12.03
C VAL A 94 -0.27 -4.68 -11.54
N LEU A 95 -1.54 -4.55 -11.13
CA LEU A 95 -2.04 -3.31 -10.54
C LEU A 95 -1.34 -3.00 -9.21
N GLN A 96 -1.02 -4.04 -8.43
CA GLN A 96 -0.31 -3.90 -7.17
C GLN A 96 1.09 -3.32 -7.37
N ILE A 97 1.80 -3.66 -8.46
CA ILE A 97 3.12 -3.09 -8.76
C ILE A 97 3.03 -1.55 -8.82
N GLY A 98 1.98 -1.03 -9.46
CA GLY A 98 1.73 0.40 -9.56
C GLY A 98 1.49 1.06 -8.20
N SER A 99 0.58 0.48 -7.40
CA SER A 99 0.27 0.99 -6.05
C SER A 99 1.49 0.95 -5.13
N ARG A 100 2.25 -0.15 -5.15
CA ARG A 100 3.48 -0.31 -4.39
C ARG A 100 4.54 0.72 -4.80
N GLY A 101 4.70 0.97 -6.10
CA GLY A 101 5.58 2.02 -6.63
C GLY A 101 5.17 3.41 -6.15
N ASN A 102 3.87 3.72 -6.14
CA ASN A 102 3.34 4.99 -5.65
C ASN A 102 3.62 5.19 -4.15
N ILE A 103 3.41 4.16 -3.33
CA ILE A 103 3.72 4.17 -1.89
C ILE A 103 5.22 4.40 -1.68
N ARG A 104 6.08 3.66 -2.38
CA ARG A 104 7.55 3.85 -2.28
C ARG A 104 7.98 5.26 -2.64
N ASN A 105 7.41 5.85 -3.70
CA ASN A 105 7.70 7.21 -4.10
C ASN A 105 7.22 8.23 -3.05
N ARG A 106 6.02 8.04 -2.47
CA ARG A 106 5.50 8.92 -1.42
C ARG A 106 6.36 8.92 -0.17
N TYR A 107 6.91 7.78 0.20
CA TYR A 107 7.64 7.57 1.45
C TYR A 107 9.16 7.52 1.29
N SER A 108 9.68 7.77 0.08
CA SER A 108 11.10 7.68 -0.26
C SER A 108 11.74 6.33 0.14
N ILE A 109 11.08 5.22 -0.25
CA ILE A 109 11.53 3.86 0.07
C ILE A 109 12.40 3.29 -1.06
N LYS A 110 13.62 2.83 -0.72
CA LYS A 110 14.66 2.34 -1.64
C LYS A 110 14.33 1.00 -2.29
N GLY A 111 14.70 0.82 -3.57
CA GLY A 111 14.40 -0.35 -4.42
C GLY A 111 13.67 0.02 -5.72
N GLY A 112 13.13 -0.97 -6.46
CA GLY A 112 12.51 -0.71 -7.76
C GLY A 112 11.60 -1.80 -8.30
N GLY A 113 11.07 -1.56 -9.50
CA GLY A 113 9.96 -2.32 -10.10
C GLY A 113 10.19 -3.83 -10.23
N CYS A 114 11.45 -4.29 -10.35
CA CYS A 114 11.76 -5.73 -10.40
C CYS A 114 11.49 -6.43 -9.05
N GLY A 115 11.90 -5.80 -7.94
CA GLY A 115 11.60 -6.31 -6.59
C GLY A 115 10.11 -6.21 -6.25
N ASP A 116 9.44 -5.18 -6.76
CA ASP A 116 8.00 -5.01 -6.60
C ASP A 116 7.20 -6.03 -7.43
N CYS A 117 7.69 -6.40 -8.62
CA CYS A 117 7.15 -7.47 -9.46
C CYS A 117 7.24 -8.84 -8.76
N LEU A 118 8.43 -9.21 -8.26
CA LEU A 118 8.61 -10.48 -7.53
C LEU A 118 7.77 -10.53 -6.26
N THR A 119 7.72 -9.44 -5.51
CA THR A 119 6.90 -9.37 -4.29
C THR A 119 5.41 -9.51 -4.59
N SER A 120 4.93 -8.82 -5.63
CA SER A 120 3.51 -8.85 -6.02
C SER A 120 3.11 -10.20 -6.63
N CYS A 121 4.04 -10.89 -7.31
CA CYS A 121 3.79 -12.18 -7.95
C CYS A 121 3.86 -13.36 -6.97
N PHE A 122 4.80 -13.38 -6.03
CA PHE A 122 5.05 -14.53 -5.15
C PHE A 122 4.56 -14.35 -3.70
N CYS A 123 4.28 -13.11 -3.24
CA CYS A 123 3.83 -12.83 -1.87
C CYS A 123 2.83 -11.65 -1.86
N THR A 124 1.85 -11.64 -2.77
CA THR A 124 0.75 -10.65 -2.85
C THR A 124 0.16 -10.27 -1.47
N PRO A 125 -0.25 -11.21 -0.60
CA PRO A 125 -0.84 -10.86 0.70
C PRO A 125 0.14 -10.10 1.61
N CYS A 126 1.41 -10.50 1.59
CA CYS A 126 2.49 -9.92 2.38
C CYS A 126 2.77 -8.49 1.92
N GLY A 127 2.81 -8.29 0.59
CA GLY A 127 2.99 -6.97 -0.02
C GLY A 127 1.84 -6.03 0.32
N LEU A 128 0.59 -6.48 0.17
CA LEU A 128 -0.59 -5.68 0.51
C LEU A 128 -0.66 -5.33 2.00
N THR A 129 -0.26 -6.26 2.87
CA THR A 129 -0.17 -6.02 4.32
C THR A 129 0.92 -5.00 4.64
N GLN A 130 2.10 -5.13 4.03
CA GLN A 130 3.20 -4.18 4.20
C GLN A 130 2.80 -2.77 3.76
N GLU A 131 2.11 -2.64 2.62
CA GLU A 131 1.56 -1.38 2.12
C GLU A 131 0.53 -0.78 3.09
N SER A 132 -0.40 -1.59 3.60
CA SER A 132 -1.43 -1.14 4.56
C SER A 132 -0.81 -0.59 5.85
N ARG A 133 0.22 -1.27 6.37
CA ARG A 133 0.96 -0.85 7.57
C ARG A 133 1.76 0.42 7.35
N GLU A 134 2.28 0.64 6.15
CA GLU A 134 3.00 1.88 5.83
C GLU A 134 2.05 3.09 5.82
N LEU A 135 0.87 2.94 5.21
CA LEU A 135 -0.19 3.95 5.22
C LEU A 135 -0.66 4.24 6.66
N GLU A 136 -0.80 3.19 7.48
CA GLU A 136 -1.22 3.32 8.88
C GLU A 136 -0.23 4.14 9.72
N LEU A 137 1.07 4.04 9.45
CA LEU A 137 2.08 4.83 10.15
C LEU A 137 1.94 6.33 9.85
N GLU A 138 1.68 6.71 8.60
CA GLU A 138 1.39 8.11 8.25
C GLU A 138 0.08 8.57 8.90
N GLU A 139 -1.00 7.78 8.77
CA GLU A 139 -2.31 8.11 9.35
C GLU A 139 -2.23 8.30 10.87
N ALA A 140 -1.51 7.44 11.58
CA ALA A 140 -1.32 7.52 13.02
C ALA A 140 -0.55 8.79 13.40
N SER A 141 0.45 9.18 12.62
CA SER A 141 1.24 10.39 12.90
C SER A 141 0.47 11.71 12.76
N ILE A 142 -0.67 11.72 12.03
CA ILE A 142 -1.54 12.89 11.87
C ILE A 142 -2.50 13.04 13.06
N ARG A 143 -2.81 11.93 13.74
CA ARG A 143 -3.79 11.90 14.84
C ARG A 143 -3.19 12.31 16.19
N VAL A 144 -1.88 12.54 16.25
CA VAL A 144 -1.13 12.96 17.46
C VAL A 144 -1.00 14.47 17.47
#